data_AF-A0ABD1LR87-F1
#
_entry.id   AF-A0ABD1LR87-F1
#
_cell.length_a   1.000
_cell.length_b   1.000
_cell.length_c   1.000
_cell.angle_alpha   90.00
_cell.angle_beta   90.00
_cell.angle_gamma   90.00
#
_symmetry.space_group_name_H-M   'P 1'
#
loop_
_entity.id
_entity.type
_entity.pdbx_description
1 polymer ?
#
loop_
_entity_poly.entity_id
_entity_poly.type
_entity_poly.pdbx_seq_one_letter_code
_entity_poly.pdbx_strand_id
1 'polypeptide(L)'
;MAVQDPSYPAYVDSSVIMGQNGFYQKDVQKFANIESMRCAPENGFFPDLSSISRRYMIFFCSPNNPTGAAATRKQLTQLVQFAKDNGSIVIHDSAYAMYISGDNPRSIFEIPGAKEVAIETSSFSKYAGFTGVRLGWTVIPKQLLFSDGFPVAKGLQPLCETLLDAPYVWVHFPGRSSWDVFSEILEKTHVITTPGSGFGPGGEGFVRVSAFGHRENILEACRRFKHLYN
;
A
#
# COMPACT_ATOMS: atom_id res chain seq x y z
N MET A 1 12.35 4.45 -6.77
CA MET A 1 11.80 3.07 -6.67
C MET A 1 11.09 2.66 -7.96
N ALA A 2 10.63 1.41 -8.09
CA ALA A 2 9.74 0.94 -9.16
C ALA A 2 8.41 0.41 -8.60
N VAL A 3 7.32 0.54 -9.35
CA VAL A 3 5.98 0.07 -8.96
C VAL A 3 5.18 -0.36 -10.19
N GLN A 4 4.32 -1.37 -10.06
CA GLN A 4 3.34 -1.72 -11.09
C GLN A 4 2.42 -0.53 -11.40
N ASP A 5 2.09 -0.33 -12.67
CA ASP A 5 1.19 0.71 -13.16
C ASP A 5 0.06 0.04 -13.95
N PRO A 6 -1.16 -0.12 -13.37
CA PRO A 6 -1.62 0.43 -12.08
C PRO A 6 -1.30 -0.44 -10.84
N SER A 7 -1.35 0.18 -9.65
CA SER A 7 -1.20 -0.49 -8.35
C SER A 7 -1.86 0.29 -7.19
N TYR A 8 -1.85 -0.29 -5.99
CA TYR A 8 -2.34 0.35 -4.76
C TYR A 8 -1.52 1.62 -4.42
N PRO A 9 -2.17 2.78 -4.20
CA PRO A 9 -1.48 4.09 -4.16
C PRO A 9 -0.53 4.26 -2.98
N ALA A 10 -0.71 3.51 -1.88
CA ALA A 10 0.13 3.65 -0.69
C ALA A 10 1.63 3.42 -0.98
N TYR A 11 1.99 2.63 -2.00
CA TYR A 11 3.41 2.45 -2.38
C TYR A 11 4.03 3.76 -2.89
N VAL A 12 3.31 4.48 -3.75
CA VAL A 12 3.74 5.76 -4.30
C VAL A 12 3.71 6.82 -3.21
N ASP A 13 2.61 6.92 -2.47
CA ASP A 13 2.43 7.94 -1.44
C ASP A 13 3.46 7.81 -0.31
N SER A 14 3.71 6.59 0.16
CA SER A 14 4.72 6.35 1.19
C SER A 14 6.13 6.74 0.72
N SER A 15 6.46 6.48 -0.54
CA SER A 15 7.74 6.89 -1.12
C SER A 15 7.87 8.42 -1.25
N VAL A 16 6.78 9.11 -1.61
CA VAL A 16 6.75 10.58 -1.66
C VAL A 16 6.94 11.17 -0.25
N ILE A 17 6.26 10.63 0.75
CA ILE A 17 6.38 11.04 2.16
C ILE A 17 7.81 10.86 2.67
N MET A 18 8.46 9.74 2.30
CA MET A 18 9.85 9.46 2.69
C MET A 18 10.88 10.31 1.93
N GLY A 19 10.46 11.24 1.08
CA GLY A 19 11.35 12.16 0.36
C GLY A 19 12.21 11.48 -0.72
N GLN A 20 11.81 10.30 -1.20
CA GLN A 20 12.58 9.53 -2.17
C GLN A 20 12.34 9.96 -3.63
N ASN A 21 11.41 10.90 -3.85
CA ASN A 21 10.91 11.29 -5.16
C ASN A 21 11.10 12.78 -5.43
N GLY A 22 11.13 13.14 -6.71
CA GLY A 22 11.11 14.54 -7.13
C GLY A 22 9.68 15.09 -7.21
N PHE A 23 9.54 16.31 -7.74
CA PHE A 23 8.24 16.97 -7.89
C PHE A 23 7.27 16.18 -8.79
N TYR A 24 5.97 16.39 -8.54
CA TYR A 24 4.90 15.87 -9.38
C TYR A 24 4.91 16.54 -10.77
N GLN A 25 4.88 15.72 -11.82
CA GLN A 25 4.87 16.17 -13.21
C GLN A 25 3.46 16.01 -13.78
N LYS A 26 2.77 17.13 -13.99
CA LYS A 26 1.36 17.16 -14.44
C LYS A 26 1.18 16.57 -15.84
N ASP A 27 2.14 16.72 -16.74
CA ASP A 27 1.98 16.29 -18.14
C ASP A 27 1.93 14.77 -18.29
N VAL A 28 2.66 14.06 -17.43
CA VAL A 28 2.73 12.59 -17.41
C VAL A 28 1.98 11.97 -16.24
N GLN A 29 1.38 12.80 -15.38
CA GLN A 29 0.65 12.41 -14.16
C GLN A 29 1.45 11.48 -13.24
N LYS A 30 2.75 11.77 -13.06
CA LYS A 30 3.69 10.92 -12.30
C LYS A 30 4.59 11.76 -11.40
N PHE A 31 5.04 11.17 -10.29
CA PHE A 31 6.15 11.74 -9.52
C PHE A 31 7.48 11.42 -10.20
N ALA A 32 8.37 12.41 -10.29
CA ALA A 32 9.72 12.18 -10.77
C ALA A 32 10.44 11.16 -9.88
N ASN A 33 11.36 10.38 -10.46
CA ASN A 33 12.12 9.34 -9.76
C ASN A 33 11.31 8.09 -9.32
N ILE A 34 10.11 7.88 -9.84
CA ILE A 34 9.38 6.60 -9.77
C ILE A 34 9.40 5.92 -11.15
N GLU A 35 9.76 4.64 -11.19
CA GLU A 35 9.67 3.83 -12.41
C GLU A 35 8.31 3.16 -12.43
N SER A 36 7.48 3.53 -13.41
CA SER A 36 6.18 2.88 -13.62
C SER A 36 6.34 1.65 -14.50
N MET A 37 6.10 0.48 -13.95
CA MET A 37 6.12 -0.77 -14.68
C MET A 37 4.74 -1.02 -15.31
N ARG A 38 4.58 -0.63 -16.59
CA ARG A 38 3.30 -0.70 -17.30
C ARG A 38 2.73 -2.12 -17.31
N CYS A 39 1.54 -2.30 -16.75
CA CYS A 39 0.77 -3.54 -16.72
C CYS A 39 -0.57 -3.31 -17.43
N ALA A 40 -0.78 -3.94 -18.58
CA ALA A 40 -1.93 -3.72 -19.44
C ALA A 40 -2.47 -5.05 -20.02
N PRO A 41 -3.70 -5.08 -20.55
CA PRO A 41 -4.24 -6.29 -21.17
C PRO A 41 -3.32 -6.90 -22.23
N GLU A 42 -2.67 -6.06 -23.05
CA GLU A 42 -1.79 -6.51 -24.15
C GLU A 42 -0.55 -7.28 -23.67
N ASN A 43 -0.09 -7.06 -22.44
CA ASN A 43 1.06 -7.77 -21.85
C ASN A 43 0.66 -8.75 -20.73
N GLY A 44 -0.64 -9.07 -20.62
CA GLY A 44 -1.16 -9.95 -19.58
C GLY A 44 -0.95 -9.39 -18.17
N PHE A 45 -0.96 -8.06 -18.04
CA PHE A 45 -0.73 -7.32 -16.78
C PHE A 45 0.60 -7.66 -16.09
N PHE A 46 1.63 -8.01 -16.87
CA PHE A 46 2.99 -8.18 -16.38
C PHE A 46 3.96 -7.31 -17.19
N PRO A 47 4.83 -6.53 -16.54
CA PRO A 47 5.67 -5.58 -17.25
C PRO A 47 6.75 -6.28 -18.07
N ASP A 48 7.13 -5.66 -19.18
CA ASP A 48 8.36 -6.02 -19.88
C ASP A 48 9.56 -5.53 -19.06
N LEU A 49 10.17 -6.43 -18.31
CA LEU A 49 11.29 -6.11 -17.41
C LEU A 49 12.53 -5.60 -18.17
N SER A 50 12.67 -5.88 -19.47
CA SER A 50 13.82 -5.42 -20.25
C SER A 50 13.80 -3.91 -20.50
N SER A 51 12.62 -3.27 -20.45
CA SER A 51 12.48 -1.83 -20.61
C SER A 51 12.53 -1.05 -19.28
N ILE A 52 12.68 -1.74 -18.14
CA ILE A 52 12.61 -1.14 -16.82
C ILE A 52 14.01 -0.74 -16.36
N SER A 53 14.19 0.54 -16.04
CA SER A 53 15.45 1.04 -15.49
C SER A 53 15.74 0.45 -14.10
N ARG A 54 17.02 0.25 -13.77
CA ARG A 54 17.43 -0.27 -12.46
C ARG A 54 16.90 0.63 -11.34
N ARG A 55 16.21 0.04 -10.34
CA ARG A 55 15.79 0.72 -9.11
C ARG A 55 16.13 -0.12 -7.88
N TYR A 56 16.48 0.53 -6.75
CA TYR A 56 16.83 -0.18 -5.51
C TYR A 56 15.66 -0.95 -4.87
N MET A 57 14.43 -0.46 -5.03
CA MET A 57 13.23 -1.09 -4.50
C MET A 57 12.19 -1.27 -5.61
N ILE A 58 11.55 -2.43 -5.62
CA ILE A 58 10.48 -2.80 -6.55
C ILE A 58 9.25 -3.22 -5.73
N PHE A 59 8.19 -2.42 -5.75
CA PHE A 59 6.90 -2.82 -5.19
C PHE A 59 6.13 -3.64 -6.21
N PHE A 60 5.77 -4.87 -5.83
CA PHE A 60 5.08 -5.82 -6.69
C PHE A 60 3.96 -6.52 -5.92
N CYS A 61 2.73 -6.41 -6.39
CA CYS A 61 1.55 -6.97 -5.76
C CYS A 61 1.01 -8.12 -6.60
N SER A 62 0.79 -9.28 -6.00
CA SER A 62 0.25 -10.46 -6.68
C SER A 62 -0.60 -11.30 -5.72
N PRO A 63 -1.93 -11.43 -5.95
CA PRO A 63 -2.72 -10.80 -7.00
C PRO A 63 -2.73 -9.28 -6.90
N ASN A 64 -2.55 -8.60 -8.03
CA ASN A 64 -2.46 -7.14 -8.08
C ASN A 64 -3.80 -6.48 -7.77
N ASN A 65 -3.79 -5.45 -6.93
CA ASN A 65 -4.86 -4.47 -6.81
C ASN A 65 -4.47 -3.23 -7.64
N PRO A 66 -5.24 -2.82 -8.67
CA PRO A 66 -6.65 -3.17 -8.92
C PRO A 66 -6.92 -4.25 -9.97
N THR A 67 -5.92 -4.71 -10.73
CA THR A 67 -6.17 -5.53 -11.94
C THR A 67 -6.68 -6.94 -11.66
N GLY A 68 -6.47 -7.47 -10.45
CA GLY A 68 -6.74 -8.86 -10.09
C GLY A 68 -5.73 -9.86 -10.65
N ALA A 69 -4.74 -9.41 -11.43
CA ALA A 69 -3.79 -10.30 -12.09
C ALA A 69 -2.86 -10.98 -11.07
N ALA A 70 -2.80 -12.31 -11.10
CA ALA A 70 -1.87 -13.12 -10.32
C ALA A 70 -0.70 -13.54 -11.19
N ALA A 71 0.52 -13.14 -10.81
CA ALA A 71 1.72 -13.47 -11.55
C ALA A 71 1.98 -14.99 -11.54
N THR A 72 2.29 -15.53 -12.72
CA THR A 72 2.65 -16.94 -12.89
C THR A 72 4.02 -17.25 -12.29
N ARG A 73 4.31 -18.53 -12.04
CA ARG A 73 5.63 -18.98 -11.59
C ARG A 73 6.76 -18.51 -12.51
N LYS A 74 6.54 -18.54 -13.83
CA LYS A 74 7.51 -18.06 -14.83
C LYS A 74 7.77 -16.56 -14.69
N GLN A 75 6.72 -15.76 -14.56
CA GLN A 75 6.81 -14.31 -14.37
C GLN A 75 7.51 -13.93 -13.06
N LEU A 76 7.17 -14.59 -11.94
CA LEU A 76 7.86 -14.36 -10.67
C LEU A 76 9.33 -14.80 -10.72
N THR A 77 9.64 -15.87 -11.46
CA THR A 77 11.05 -16.27 -11.71
C THR A 77 11.81 -15.18 -12.48
N GLN A 78 11.19 -14.57 -13.49
CA GLN A 78 11.78 -13.44 -14.22
C GLN A 78 11.98 -12.22 -13.31
N LEU A 79 11.00 -11.90 -12.45
CA LEU A 79 11.10 -10.80 -11.48
C LEU A 79 12.25 -11.02 -10.48
N VAL A 80 12.37 -12.23 -9.93
CA VAL A 80 13.44 -12.58 -9.00
C VAL A 80 14.80 -12.47 -9.70
N GLN A 81 14.94 -13.00 -10.91
CA GLN A 81 16.19 -12.90 -11.65
C GLN A 81 16.55 -11.44 -11.95
N PHE A 82 15.59 -10.65 -12.42
CA PHE A 82 15.77 -9.21 -12.67
C PHE A 82 16.20 -8.45 -11.41
N ALA A 83 15.64 -8.77 -10.25
CA ALA A 83 16.03 -8.16 -8.98
C ALA A 83 17.45 -8.56 -8.56
N LYS A 84 17.85 -9.82 -8.78
CA LYS A 84 19.22 -10.29 -8.52
C LYS A 84 20.24 -9.56 -9.39
N ASP A 85 19.99 -9.49 -10.69
CA ASP A 85 20.89 -8.86 -11.67
C ASP A 85 21.09 -7.37 -11.37
N ASN A 86 20.05 -6.71 -10.85
CA ASN A 86 20.06 -5.29 -10.51
C ASN A 86 20.49 -4.98 -9.07
N GLY A 87 20.66 -5.98 -8.20
CA GLY A 87 20.84 -5.76 -6.76
C GLY A 87 19.67 -4.95 -6.16
N SER A 88 18.45 -5.27 -6.57
CA SER A 88 17.21 -4.65 -6.12
C SER A 88 16.55 -5.48 -5.02
N ILE A 89 15.80 -4.82 -4.15
CA ILE A 89 14.90 -5.48 -3.19
C ILE A 89 13.46 -5.44 -3.72
N VAL A 90 12.82 -6.60 -3.82
CA VAL A 90 11.40 -6.73 -4.12
C VAL A 90 10.60 -6.69 -2.83
N ILE A 91 9.65 -5.76 -2.74
CA ILE A 91 8.62 -5.75 -1.70
C ILE A 91 7.38 -6.39 -2.32
N HIS A 92 7.15 -7.66 -2.00
CA HIS A 92 6.07 -8.47 -2.53
C HIS A 92 4.83 -8.36 -1.64
N ASP A 93 3.74 -7.77 -2.14
CA ASP A 93 2.45 -7.76 -1.45
C ASP A 93 1.61 -8.96 -1.88
N SER A 94 1.34 -9.84 -0.91
CA SER A 94 0.58 -11.08 -1.02
C SER A 94 -0.79 -11.01 -0.35
N ALA A 95 -1.32 -9.83 -0.04
CA ALA A 95 -2.57 -9.65 0.71
C ALA A 95 -3.77 -10.41 0.11
N TYR A 96 -3.81 -10.57 -1.21
CA TYR A 96 -4.89 -11.29 -1.92
C TYR A 96 -4.52 -12.72 -2.32
N ALA A 97 -3.37 -13.26 -1.90
CA ALA A 97 -2.85 -14.55 -2.37
C ALA A 97 -3.78 -15.74 -2.08
N MET A 98 -4.63 -15.66 -1.05
CA MET A 98 -5.62 -16.69 -0.76
C MET A 98 -6.76 -16.78 -1.77
N TYR A 99 -6.99 -15.74 -2.55
CA TYR A 99 -8.02 -15.72 -3.59
C TYR A 99 -7.53 -16.32 -4.91
N ILE A 100 -6.25 -16.71 -5.01
CA ILE A 100 -5.73 -17.42 -6.18
C ILE A 100 -6.42 -18.78 -6.31
N SER A 101 -7.18 -18.94 -7.38
CA SER A 101 -7.90 -20.18 -7.70
C SER A 101 -7.08 -21.17 -8.54
N GLY A 102 -5.98 -20.73 -9.16
CA GLY A 102 -5.09 -21.57 -9.97
C GLY A 102 -3.81 -22.01 -9.25
N ASP A 103 -2.87 -22.57 -10.00
CA ASP A 103 -1.56 -23.07 -9.50
C ASP A 103 -0.45 -22.00 -9.49
N ASN A 104 -0.85 -20.73 -9.56
CA ASN A 104 0.11 -19.63 -9.45
C ASN A 104 0.65 -19.54 -8.02
N PRO A 105 1.95 -19.20 -7.83
CA PRO A 105 2.52 -19.06 -6.50
C PRO A 105 1.76 -18.06 -5.65
N ARG A 106 1.54 -18.41 -4.39
CA ARG A 106 0.92 -17.56 -3.36
C ARG A 106 1.96 -16.76 -2.59
N SER A 107 3.20 -17.25 -2.54
CA SER A 107 4.32 -16.56 -1.93
C SER A 107 5.47 -16.40 -2.93
N ILE A 108 6.15 -15.26 -2.89
CA ILE A 108 7.37 -15.04 -3.66
C ILE A 108 8.48 -16.03 -3.29
N PHE A 109 8.45 -16.55 -2.06
CA PHE A 109 9.46 -17.49 -1.57
C PHE A 109 9.32 -18.92 -2.11
N GLU A 110 8.28 -19.19 -2.89
CA GLU A 110 8.21 -20.40 -3.71
C GLU A 110 9.18 -20.37 -4.91
N ILE A 111 9.75 -19.21 -5.22
CA ILE A 111 10.73 -19.03 -6.29
C ILE A 111 12.14 -19.18 -5.73
N PRO A 112 12.96 -20.11 -6.26
CA PRO A 112 14.36 -20.23 -5.87
C PRO A 112 15.12 -18.91 -6.02
N GLY A 113 15.93 -18.56 -5.02
CA GLY A 113 16.68 -17.30 -4.99
C GLY A 113 15.91 -16.08 -4.49
N ALA A 114 14.58 -16.16 -4.34
CA ALA A 114 13.78 -15.03 -3.83
C ALA A 114 14.22 -14.57 -2.43
N LYS A 115 14.72 -15.48 -1.58
CA LYS A 115 15.19 -15.16 -0.23
C LYS A 115 16.36 -14.16 -0.21
N GLU A 116 17.10 -14.03 -1.30
CA GLU A 116 18.24 -13.10 -1.41
C GLU A 116 17.82 -11.69 -1.83
N VAL A 117 16.59 -11.52 -2.34
CA VAL A 117 16.14 -10.26 -2.96
C VAL A 117 14.74 -9.81 -2.57
N ALA A 118 13.96 -10.61 -1.85
CA ALA A 118 12.56 -10.30 -1.58
C ALA A 118 12.21 -10.20 -0.09
N ILE A 119 11.32 -9.28 0.20
CA ILE A 119 10.53 -9.16 1.43
C ILE A 119 9.08 -9.43 1.03
N GLU A 120 8.33 -10.19 1.82
CA GLU A 120 6.90 -10.40 1.60
C GLU A 120 6.09 -9.72 2.70
N THR A 121 5.06 -8.98 2.33
CA THR A 121 4.05 -8.44 3.24
C THR A 121 2.68 -9.04 2.93
N SER A 122 1.87 -9.19 3.97
CA SER A 122 0.50 -9.69 3.84
C SER A 122 -0.38 -9.22 5.00
N SER A 123 -1.68 -9.49 4.88
CA SER A 123 -2.69 -8.98 5.81
C SER A 123 -3.80 -10.00 6.08
N PHE A 124 -4.09 -10.24 7.37
CA PHE A 124 -5.27 -11.03 7.76
C PHE A 124 -6.58 -10.30 7.43
N SER A 125 -6.53 -8.98 7.24
CA SER A 125 -7.69 -8.18 6.85
C SER A 125 -8.33 -8.69 5.56
N LYS A 126 -7.51 -9.24 4.65
CA LYS A 126 -7.94 -9.81 3.37
C LYS A 126 -7.99 -11.34 3.42
N TYR A 127 -7.08 -11.97 4.14
CA TYR A 127 -7.06 -13.43 4.32
C TYR A 127 -8.37 -13.99 4.89
N ALA A 128 -8.91 -13.34 5.93
CA ALA A 128 -10.00 -13.89 6.73
C ALA A 128 -11.25 -12.97 6.78
N GLY A 129 -11.27 -11.91 5.96
CA GLY A 129 -12.30 -10.87 6.04
C GLY A 129 -12.27 -10.09 7.37
N PHE A 130 -11.25 -10.29 8.21
CA PHE A 130 -11.08 -9.66 9.52
C PHE A 130 -10.41 -8.31 9.42
N THR A 131 -10.96 -7.41 8.60
CA THR A 131 -10.49 -6.03 8.57
C THR A 131 -10.54 -5.37 9.95
N GLY A 132 -11.38 -5.85 10.88
CA GLY A 132 -11.46 -5.37 12.26
C GLY A 132 -10.29 -5.70 13.19
N VAL A 133 -9.54 -6.79 12.94
CA VAL A 133 -8.53 -7.33 13.88
C VAL A 133 -7.14 -6.71 13.70
N ARG A 134 -6.94 -5.94 12.61
CA ARG A 134 -5.68 -5.20 12.34
C ARG A 134 -4.43 -6.03 12.54
N LEU A 135 -4.42 -7.18 11.88
CA LEU A 135 -3.30 -8.11 11.91
C LEU A 135 -2.77 -8.31 10.49
N GLY A 136 -1.46 -8.24 10.37
CA GLY A 136 -0.71 -8.51 9.14
C GLY A 136 0.71 -8.87 9.54
N TRP A 137 1.53 -9.21 8.55
CA TRP A 137 2.89 -9.66 8.81
C TRP A 137 3.79 -9.31 7.64
N THR A 138 5.08 -9.19 7.95
CA THR A 138 6.14 -9.02 6.97
C THR A 138 7.19 -10.08 7.22
N VAL A 139 7.59 -10.80 6.18
CA VAL A 139 8.64 -11.82 6.23
C VAL A 139 9.90 -11.26 5.57
N ILE A 140 10.97 -11.13 6.36
CA ILE A 140 12.29 -10.71 5.89
C ILE A 140 13.26 -11.90 6.05
N PRO A 141 13.73 -12.51 4.94
CA PRO A 141 14.67 -13.62 4.99
C PRO A 141 16.03 -13.21 5.55
N LYS A 142 16.74 -14.15 6.20
CA LYS A 142 18.09 -13.92 6.71
C LYS A 142 19.13 -13.74 5.59
N GLN A 143 18.84 -14.27 4.41
CA GLN A 143 19.68 -14.19 3.22
C GLN A 143 19.63 -12.82 2.53
N LEU A 144 18.66 -11.97 2.90
CA LEU A 144 18.53 -10.63 2.36
C LEU A 144 19.48 -9.68 3.08
N LEU A 145 20.49 -9.20 2.36
CA LEU A 145 21.56 -8.34 2.87
C LEU A 145 21.60 -7.01 2.10
N PHE A 146 22.01 -5.94 2.78
CA PHE A 146 22.42 -4.71 2.10
C PHE A 146 23.76 -4.92 1.37
N SER A 147 24.16 -3.93 0.58
CA SER A 147 25.41 -4.00 -0.22
C SER A 147 26.68 -4.15 0.61
N ASP A 148 26.65 -3.74 1.88
CA ASP A 148 27.74 -3.90 2.85
C ASP A 148 27.72 -5.28 3.57
N GLY A 149 26.77 -6.15 3.21
CA GLY A 149 26.56 -7.44 3.85
C GLY A 149 25.73 -7.38 5.14
N PHE A 150 25.25 -6.21 5.56
CA PHE A 150 24.44 -6.08 6.77
C PHE A 150 23.03 -6.69 6.57
N PRO A 151 22.52 -7.52 7.50
CA PRO A 151 21.20 -8.13 7.35
C PRO A 151 20.06 -7.10 7.34
N VAL A 152 19.25 -7.11 6.29
CA VAL A 152 18.12 -6.18 6.12
C VAL A 152 17.12 -6.31 7.27
N ALA A 153 16.89 -7.53 7.76
CA ALA A 153 15.99 -7.79 8.89
C ALA A 153 16.37 -7.02 10.16
N LYS A 154 17.67 -6.82 10.41
CA LYS A 154 18.15 -6.06 11.59
C LYS A 154 18.02 -4.56 11.38
N GLY A 155 18.17 -4.08 10.15
CA GLY A 155 18.03 -2.66 9.81
C GLY A 155 16.58 -2.17 9.85
N LEU A 156 15.62 -3.04 9.51
CA LEU A 156 14.19 -2.69 9.45
C LEU A 156 13.40 -3.03 10.72
N GLN A 157 14.00 -3.72 11.68
CA GLN A 157 13.34 -4.08 12.94
C GLN A 157 12.70 -2.89 13.69
N PRO A 158 13.32 -1.70 13.76
CA PRO A 158 12.70 -0.53 14.38
C PRO A 158 11.52 0.07 13.57
N LEU A 159 11.41 -0.24 12.27
CA LEU A 159 10.46 0.38 11.34
C LEU A 159 9.22 -0.49 11.09
N CYS A 160 9.31 -1.81 11.26
CA CYS A 160 8.20 -2.75 11.04
C CYS A 160 7.14 -2.74 12.16
N GLU A 161 7.38 -2.02 13.26
CA GLU A 161 6.42 -1.87 14.36
C GLU A 161 5.25 -0.91 13.99
N THR A 162 5.21 -0.30 12.79
CA THR A 162 4.36 0.89 12.51
C THR A 162 3.39 0.93 11.29
N LEU A 163 3.11 -0.12 10.47
CA LEU A 163 2.24 0.05 9.26
C LEU A 163 1.24 -1.10 8.91
N LEU A 164 -0.09 -0.83 8.78
CA LEU A 164 -1.15 -1.71 8.16
C LEU A 164 -2.49 -0.97 7.78
N ASP A 165 -3.07 -1.26 6.59
CA ASP A 165 -4.46 -1.11 6.05
C ASP A 165 -5.50 -0.17 6.72
N ALA A 166 -6.13 0.77 5.99
CA ALA A 166 -6.93 1.87 6.56
C ALA A 166 -8.48 1.67 6.64
N PRO A 167 -9.09 1.61 7.83
CA PRO A 167 -10.53 1.48 8.09
C PRO A 167 -11.17 2.84 8.39
N TYR A 168 -11.00 3.80 7.50
CA TYR A 168 -11.49 5.14 7.70
C TYR A 168 -11.80 5.79 6.37
N VAL A 169 -12.72 6.74 6.38
CA VAL A 169 -13.05 7.60 5.24
C VAL A 169 -12.44 8.99 5.47
N TRP A 170 -12.05 9.64 4.39
CA TRP A 170 -11.47 10.99 4.40
C TRP A 170 -12.42 11.93 3.67
N VAL A 171 -13.08 12.83 4.42
CA VAL A 171 -14.23 13.60 3.95
C VAL A 171 -13.85 15.06 3.81
N HIS A 172 -14.09 15.63 2.63
CA HIS A 172 -13.78 17.03 2.32
C HIS A 172 -14.93 17.97 2.72
N PHE A 173 -14.59 19.07 3.38
CA PHE A 173 -15.42 20.18 3.81
C PHE A 173 -14.82 21.49 3.26
N PRO A 174 -15.10 21.83 1.99
CA PRO A 174 -14.43 22.92 1.29
C PRO A 174 -14.65 24.27 1.97
N GLY A 175 -13.59 25.06 2.10
CA GLY A 175 -13.64 26.40 2.66
C GLY A 175 -13.83 26.46 4.18
N ARG A 176 -13.76 25.33 4.88
CA ARG A 176 -13.89 25.26 6.34
C ARG A 176 -12.60 24.77 7.00
N SER A 177 -12.28 25.31 8.17
CA SER A 177 -11.23 24.76 9.02
C SER A 177 -11.62 23.37 9.50
N SER A 178 -10.72 22.41 9.32
CA SER A 178 -10.89 21.03 9.74
C SER A 178 -11.08 20.87 11.26
N TRP A 179 -10.50 21.77 12.07
CA TRP A 179 -10.72 21.82 13.52
C TRP A 179 -12.11 22.32 13.89
N ASP A 180 -12.63 23.30 13.14
CA ASP A 180 -14.00 23.81 13.37
C ASP A 180 -15.03 22.75 12.99
N VAL A 181 -14.80 22.02 11.90
CA VAL A 181 -15.66 20.90 11.48
C VAL A 181 -15.61 19.76 12.51
N PHE A 182 -14.44 19.46 13.08
CA PHE A 182 -14.32 18.49 14.18
C PHE A 182 -15.15 18.90 15.39
N SER A 183 -15.00 20.14 15.87
CA SER A 183 -15.73 20.65 17.04
C SER A 183 -17.24 20.67 16.79
N GLU A 184 -17.69 21.11 15.60
CA GLU A 184 -19.11 21.10 15.24
C GLU A 184 -19.70 19.69 15.28
N ILE A 185 -19.02 18.72 14.67
CA ILE A 185 -19.47 17.33 14.64
C ILE A 185 -19.58 16.78 16.07
N LEU A 186 -18.56 17.04 16.91
CA LEU A 186 -18.54 16.58 18.30
C LEU A 186 -19.67 17.18 19.12
N GLU A 187 -19.88 18.49 19.04
CA GLU A 187 -20.89 19.20 19.82
C GLU A 187 -22.31 18.83 19.41
N LYS A 188 -22.58 18.76 18.10
CA LYS A 188 -23.95 18.59 17.57
C LYS A 188 -24.39 17.14 17.44
N THR A 189 -23.46 16.20 17.27
CA THR A 189 -23.78 14.79 17.04
C THR A 189 -23.25 13.86 18.12
N HIS A 190 -22.36 14.36 19.00
CA HIS A 190 -21.63 13.55 19.96
C HIS A 190 -20.83 12.40 19.31
N VAL A 191 -20.40 12.59 18.06
CA VAL A 191 -19.52 11.67 17.32
C VAL A 191 -18.12 12.28 17.26
N ILE A 192 -17.10 11.51 17.64
CA ILE A 192 -15.70 11.96 17.56
C ILE A 192 -15.15 11.61 16.17
N THR A 193 -14.48 12.56 15.53
CA THR A 193 -13.75 12.40 14.26
C THR A 193 -12.28 12.80 14.44
N THR A 194 -11.49 12.88 13.37
CA THR A 194 -10.12 13.43 13.45
C THR A 194 -9.97 14.58 12.45
N PRO A 195 -9.62 15.80 12.89
CA PRO A 195 -9.45 16.95 12.00
C PRO A 195 -8.29 16.72 11.04
N GLY A 196 -8.50 17.08 9.77
CA GLY A 196 -7.61 16.70 8.70
C GLY A 196 -6.29 17.47 8.62
N SER A 197 -6.24 18.72 9.08
CA SER A 197 -4.99 19.47 9.25
C SER A 197 -4.00 18.76 10.18
N GLY A 198 -4.48 17.89 11.07
CA GLY A 198 -3.65 16.99 11.88
C GLY A 198 -2.83 15.98 11.05
N PHE A 199 -3.13 15.81 9.76
CA PHE A 199 -2.40 14.95 8.80
C PHE A 199 -1.52 15.77 7.82
N GLY A 200 -1.36 17.07 8.07
CA GLY A 200 -0.57 18.00 7.27
C GLY A 200 -1.41 19.07 6.55
N PRO A 201 -0.79 20.10 5.94
CA PRO A 201 -1.50 21.25 5.36
C PRO A 201 -2.50 20.88 4.24
N GLY A 202 -2.24 19.82 3.47
CA GLY A 202 -3.15 19.30 2.44
C GLY A 202 -4.37 18.55 2.99
N GLY A 203 -4.42 18.31 4.30
CA GLY A 203 -5.59 17.82 5.00
C GLY A 203 -6.46 18.94 5.58
N GLU A 204 -6.07 20.20 5.44
CA GLU A 204 -6.95 21.32 5.76
C GLU A 204 -8.22 21.26 4.91
N GLY A 205 -9.37 21.52 5.53
CA GLY A 205 -10.65 21.28 4.90
C GLY A 205 -11.04 19.81 4.78
N PHE A 206 -10.32 18.85 5.36
CA PHE A 206 -10.76 17.45 5.43
C PHE A 206 -10.94 16.97 6.88
N VAL A 207 -11.69 15.87 7.06
CA VAL A 207 -11.87 15.17 8.33
C VAL A 207 -11.82 13.67 8.10
N ARG A 208 -11.09 12.93 8.96
CA ARG A 208 -11.07 11.46 8.97
C ARG A 208 -12.18 10.94 9.85
N VAL A 209 -12.98 10.00 9.35
CA VAL A 209 -13.99 9.26 10.13
C VAL A 209 -13.63 7.79 10.12
N SER A 210 -13.46 7.19 11.30
CA SER A 210 -13.18 5.76 11.41
C SER A 210 -14.43 4.93 11.14
N ALA A 211 -14.27 3.82 10.44
CA ALA A 211 -15.29 2.79 10.25
C ALA A 211 -15.28 1.73 11.36
N PHE A 212 -14.46 1.91 12.40
CA PHE A 212 -14.42 1.02 13.55
C PHE A 212 -15.49 1.34 14.58
N GLY A 213 -16.43 0.41 14.73
CA GLY A 213 -17.44 0.45 15.77
C GLY A 213 -18.40 -0.71 15.62
N HIS A 214 -19.18 -0.98 16.66
CA HIS A 214 -20.31 -1.90 16.54
C HIS A 214 -21.25 -1.41 15.42
N ARG A 215 -21.83 -2.36 14.68
CA ARG A 215 -22.71 -2.06 13.52
C ARG A 215 -23.77 -1.02 13.87
N GLU A 216 -24.41 -1.15 15.02
CA GLU A 216 -25.46 -0.25 15.50
C GLU A 216 -24.93 1.18 15.74
N ASN A 217 -23.73 1.33 16.32
CA ASN A 217 -23.10 2.63 16.55
C ASN A 217 -22.70 3.31 15.23
N ILE A 218 -22.24 2.55 14.23
CA ILE A 218 -21.93 3.09 12.90
C ILE A 218 -23.22 3.54 12.19
N LEU A 219 -24.28 2.73 12.24
CA LEU A 219 -25.59 3.11 11.68
C LEU A 219 -26.16 4.37 12.36
N GLU A 220 -26.03 4.46 13.68
CA GLU A 220 -26.47 5.62 14.46
C GLU A 220 -25.64 6.88 14.14
N ALA A 221 -24.30 6.77 14.07
CA ALA A 221 -23.44 7.87 13.66
C ALA A 221 -23.80 8.37 12.25
N CYS A 222 -24.02 7.46 11.29
CA CYS A 222 -24.50 7.80 9.95
C CYS A 222 -25.87 8.48 9.97
N ARG A 223 -26.80 8.05 10.84
CA ARG A 223 -28.12 8.69 11.00
C ARG A 223 -27.98 10.12 11.53
N ARG A 224 -27.11 10.36 12.49
CA ARG A 224 -26.83 11.70 13.05
C ARG A 224 -26.16 12.62 12.02
N PHE A 225 -25.18 12.12 11.25
CA PHE A 225 -24.59 12.88 10.15
C PHE A 225 -25.63 13.26 9.08
N LYS A 226 -26.53 12.32 8.71
CA LYS A 226 -27.64 12.63 7.81
C LYS A 226 -28.57 13.72 8.35
N HIS A 227 -28.82 13.77 9.66
CA HIS A 227 -29.66 14.81 10.23
C HIS A 227 -28.94 16.18 10.32
N LEU A 228 -27.62 16.18 10.56
CA LEU A 228 -26.84 17.41 10.65
C LEU A 228 -26.63 18.10 9.29
N TYR A 229 -26.50 17.32 8.21
CA TYR A 229 -26.11 17.82 6.89
C TYR A 229 -27.17 17.67 5.79
N ASN A 230 -28.41 17.24 6.14
CA ASN A 230 -29.58 17.32 5.25
C ASN A 230 -30.44 18.53 5.57
#